data_AF-A0A8X7S6D4-F1
#
_entry.id   AF-A0A8X7S6D4-F1
#
_cell.length_a   1.000
_cell.length_b   1.000
_cell.length_c   1.000
_cell.angle_alpha   90.00
_cell.angle_beta   90.00
_cell.angle_gamma   90.00
#
_symmetry.space_group_name_H-M   'P 1'
#
loop_
_entity.id
_entity.type
_entity.pdbx_description
1 polymer ?
#
loop_
_entity_poly.entity_id
_entity_poly.type
_entity_poly.pdbx_seq_one_letter_code
_entity_poly.pdbx_strand_id
1 'polypeptide(L)'
;MIRATPLPMSPLESLASSAVRTANKAHAKLIVVLTRGGSTANLVAKYRPAVPILSVVVPVMTTDNFDWTCSDESPARHSLIYRGLIPMLAEGSAKATDSESTEVIIEAALKSATQRGLCNVGDAVVALHRIGAASVIKICLVK
;
A
#
# COMPACT_ATOMS: atom_id res chain seq x y z
N MET A 1 -18.74 -11.76 1.37
CA MET A 1 -18.99 -12.91 0.47
C MET A 1 -17.94 -12.86 -0.63
N ILE A 2 -16.99 -13.79 -0.66
CA ILE A 2 -15.94 -13.84 -1.69
C ILE A 2 -16.63 -14.23 -3.00
N ARG A 3 -16.75 -13.29 -3.94
CA ARG A 3 -17.04 -13.63 -5.35
C ARG A 3 -15.95 -14.60 -5.80
N ALA A 4 -16.35 -15.73 -6.38
CA ALA A 4 -15.52 -16.88 -6.73
C ALA A 4 -14.13 -16.48 -7.26
N THR A 5 -13.13 -16.50 -6.37
CA THR A 5 -11.72 -16.44 -6.76
C THR A 5 -11.31 -17.81 -7.23
N PRO A 6 -10.65 -17.95 -8.40
CA PRO A 6 -10.17 -19.24 -8.87
C PRO A 6 -9.18 -19.81 -7.85
N LEU A 7 -9.32 -21.10 -7.56
CA LEU A 7 -8.44 -21.87 -6.70
C LEU A 7 -7.51 -22.72 -7.58
N PRO A 8 -6.20 -22.77 -7.30
CA PRO A 8 -5.48 -22.10 -6.21
C PRO A 8 -5.32 -20.58 -6.46
N MET A 9 -5.34 -19.80 -5.38
CA MET A 9 -5.18 -18.35 -5.45
C MET A 9 -3.75 -17.96 -5.81
N SER A 10 -3.58 -16.83 -6.51
CA SER A 10 -2.24 -16.25 -6.73
C SER A 10 -1.64 -15.76 -5.40
N PRO A 11 -0.31 -15.63 -5.29
CA PRO A 11 0.33 -15.12 -4.07
C PRO A 11 -0.17 -13.73 -3.67
N LEU A 12 -0.36 -12.83 -4.64
CA LEU A 12 -0.86 -11.46 -4.39
C LEU A 12 -2.32 -11.46 -3.95
N GLU A 13 -3.16 -12.31 -4.54
CA GLU A 13 -4.57 -12.46 -4.16
C GLU A 13 -4.69 -13.00 -2.73
N SER A 14 -3.91 -14.05 -2.42
CA SER A 14 -3.85 -14.67 -1.09
C SER A 14 -3.39 -13.69 -0.02
N LEU A 15 -2.39 -12.87 -0.35
CA LEU A 15 -1.85 -11.82 0.51
C LEU A 15 -2.86 -10.69 0.74
N ALA A 16 -3.53 -10.20 -0.32
CA ALA A 16 -4.58 -9.18 -0.20
C ALA A 16 -5.75 -9.67 0.67
N SER A 17 -6.20 -10.91 0.45
CA SER A 17 -7.24 -11.56 1.25
C SER A 17 -6.86 -11.65 2.73
N SER A 18 -5.60 -12.01 2.99
CA SER A 18 -5.09 -12.18 4.34
C SER A 18 -4.88 -10.84 5.04
N ALA A 19 -4.39 -9.82 4.34
CA ALA A 19 -4.23 -8.47 4.89
C ALA A 19 -5.55 -7.86 5.36
N VAL A 20 -6.63 -8.01 4.60
CA VAL A 20 -7.97 -7.55 5.03
C VAL A 20 -8.46 -8.31 6.27
N ARG A 21 -8.22 -9.63 6.33
CA ARG A 21 -8.52 -10.41 7.54
C ARG A 21 -7.68 -9.97 8.74
N THR A 22 -6.39 -9.71 8.54
CA THR A 22 -5.48 -9.22 9.57
C THR A 22 -5.93 -7.85 10.07
N ALA A 23 -6.32 -6.94 9.18
CA ALA A 23 -6.83 -5.63 9.56
C ALA A 23 -8.09 -5.73 10.44
N ASN A 24 -9.01 -6.63 10.10
CA ASN A 24 -10.20 -6.89 10.92
C ASN A 24 -9.85 -7.49 12.28
N LYS A 25 -8.94 -8.47 12.33
CA LYS A 25 -8.53 -9.14 13.58
C LYS A 25 -7.70 -8.25 14.50
N ALA A 26 -6.83 -7.43 13.93
CA ALA A 26 -5.98 -6.51 14.66
C ALA A 26 -6.71 -5.21 15.05
N HIS A 27 -8.01 -5.08 14.73
CA HIS A 27 -8.78 -3.85 14.88
C HIS A 27 -8.05 -2.61 14.32
N ALA A 28 -7.38 -2.79 13.19
CA ALA A 28 -6.63 -1.73 12.55
C ALA A 28 -7.57 -0.60 12.13
N LYS A 29 -7.10 0.64 12.14
CA LYS A 29 -7.86 1.81 11.65
C LYS A 29 -7.62 2.11 10.18
N LEU A 30 -6.51 1.63 9.64
CA LEU A 30 -6.07 1.91 8.28
C LEU A 30 -5.33 0.70 7.71
N ILE A 31 -5.44 0.50 6.39
CA ILE A 31 -4.55 -0.37 5.62
C ILE A 31 -3.68 0.52 4.74
N VAL A 32 -2.37 0.38 4.81
CA VAL A 32 -1.43 1.09 3.94
C VAL A 32 -0.90 0.11 2.91
N VAL A 33 -0.98 0.43 1.62
CA VAL A 33 -0.51 -0.42 0.54
C VAL A 33 0.52 0.34 -0.29
N LEU A 34 1.75 -0.15 -0.29
CA LEU A 34 2.81 0.31 -1.18
C LEU A 34 2.68 -0.40 -2.52
N THR A 35 2.53 0.37 -3.58
CA THR A 35 2.32 -0.16 -4.93
C THR A 35 3.05 0.69 -5.97
N ARG A 36 3.54 0.06 -7.03
CA ARG A 36 4.10 0.77 -8.19
C ARG A 36 3.05 0.97 -9.28
N GLY A 37 2.23 -0.04 -9.52
CA GLY A 37 1.25 -0.08 -10.62
C GLY A 37 -0.21 -0.08 -10.18
N GLY A 38 -0.52 0.15 -8.90
CA GLY A 38 -1.89 0.19 -8.37
C GLY A 38 -2.57 -1.19 -8.18
N SER A 39 -2.13 -2.23 -8.88
CA SER A 39 -2.78 -3.56 -8.89
C SER A 39 -2.97 -4.19 -7.50
N THR A 40 -1.95 -4.13 -6.63
CA THR A 40 -2.05 -4.67 -5.26
C THR A 40 -3.14 -3.99 -4.44
N ALA A 41 -3.26 -2.66 -4.53
CA ALA A 41 -4.27 -1.90 -3.80
C ALA A 41 -5.69 -2.24 -4.31
N ASN A 42 -5.83 -2.45 -5.62
CA ASN A 42 -7.09 -2.89 -6.23
C ASN A 42 -7.54 -4.28 -5.72
N LEU A 43 -6.59 -5.21 -5.52
CA LEU A 43 -6.88 -6.53 -4.94
C LEU A 43 -7.31 -6.43 -3.48
N VAL A 44 -6.72 -5.53 -2.69
CA VAL A 44 -7.18 -5.29 -1.32
C VAL A 44 -8.60 -4.72 -1.32
N ALA A 45 -8.89 -3.75 -2.19
CA ALA A 45 -10.21 -3.15 -2.33
C ALA A 45 -11.29 -4.17 -2.76
N LYS A 46 -10.93 -5.18 -3.57
CA LYS A 46 -11.82 -6.30 -3.95
C LYS A 46 -12.44 -6.99 -2.74
N TYR A 47 -11.67 -7.17 -1.66
CA TYR A 47 -12.13 -7.83 -0.44
C TYR A 47 -12.95 -6.92 0.49
N ARG A 48 -13.20 -5.67 0.08
CA ARG A 48 -14.06 -4.69 0.76
C ARG A 48 -13.79 -4.58 2.27
N PRO A 49 -12.59 -4.13 2.69
CA PRO A 49 -12.34 -3.82 4.08
C PRO A 49 -13.34 -2.77 4.61
N ALA A 50 -13.59 -2.82 5.92
CA ALA A 50 -14.39 -1.81 6.63
C ALA A 50 -13.60 -0.52 6.87
N VAL A 51 -12.27 -0.62 6.88
CA VAL A 51 -11.32 0.48 7.10
C VAL A 51 -10.88 1.08 5.77
N PRO A 52 -10.49 2.37 5.74
CA PRO A 52 -9.89 2.98 4.56
C PRO A 52 -8.59 2.30 4.16
N ILE A 53 -8.26 2.40 2.87
CA ILE A 53 -7.02 1.86 2.30
C ILE A 53 -6.22 3.03 1.73
N LEU A 54 -5.08 3.34 2.33
CA LEU A 54 -4.13 4.32 1.80
C LEU A 54 -3.25 3.65 0.74
N SER A 55 -3.44 3.99 -0.52
CA SER A 55 -2.62 3.48 -1.62
C SER A 55 -1.45 4.43 -1.87
N VAL A 56 -0.27 4.04 -1.43
CA VAL A 56 0.96 4.79 -1.61
C VAL A 56 1.64 4.32 -2.89
N VAL A 57 1.58 5.18 -3.91
CA VAL A 57 2.23 4.94 -5.20
C VAL A 57 3.67 5.40 -5.12
N VAL A 58 4.60 4.46 -5.29
CA VAL A 58 6.03 4.73 -5.28
C VAL A 58 6.51 4.87 -6.71
N PRO A 59 6.85 6.09 -7.17
CA PRO A 59 7.41 6.27 -8.50
C PRO A 59 8.84 5.71 -8.53
N VAL A 60 9.20 5.12 -9.65
CA VAL A 60 10.57 4.68 -9.92
C VAL A 60 11.27 5.77 -10.70
N MET A 61 12.39 6.21 -10.12
CA MET A 61 13.31 7.14 -10.76
C MET A 61 14.38 6.31 -11.46
N THR A 62 14.40 6.36 -12.79
CA THR A 62 15.48 5.80 -13.61
C THR A 62 16.38 6.96 -14.05
N THR A 63 17.68 6.81 -13.84
CA THR A 63 18.69 7.77 -14.31
C THR A 63 19.40 7.14 -15.50
N ASP A 64 19.09 7.63 -16.70
CA ASP A 64 19.80 7.23 -17.91
C ASP A 64 20.80 8.34 -18.25
N ASN A 65 22.09 8.07 -18.01
CA ASN A 65 23.32 8.80 -18.38
C ASN A 65 23.41 10.34 -18.25
N PHE A 66 22.35 11.07 -17.89
CA PHE A 66 22.31 12.47 -17.44
C PHE A 66 20.87 12.94 -17.13
N ASP A 67 19.84 12.21 -17.58
CA ASP A 67 18.43 12.61 -17.45
C ASP A 67 17.69 11.82 -16.35
N TRP A 68 16.94 12.55 -15.51
CA TRP A 68 16.06 11.97 -14.51
C TRP A 68 14.68 11.75 -15.10
N THR A 69 14.26 10.49 -15.22
CA THR A 69 12.90 10.14 -15.64
C THR A 69 12.10 9.60 -14.45
N CYS A 70 10.96 10.23 -14.17
CA CYS A 70 10.02 9.78 -13.15
C CYS A 70 8.95 8.90 -13.79
N SER A 71 8.71 7.72 -13.23
CA SER A 71 7.59 6.87 -13.67
C SER A 71 6.24 7.56 -13.48
N ASP A 72 5.26 7.18 -14.31
CA ASP A 72 3.93 7.78 -14.37
C ASP A 72 3.16 7.73 -13.03
N GLU A 73 2.52 8.85 -12.69
CA GLU A 73 1.60 9.03 -11.55
C GLU A 73 0.19 8.47 -11.83
N SER A 74 -0.08 8.06 -13.07
CA SER A 74 -1.39 7.51 -13.46
C SER A 74 -1.93 6.39 -12.54
N PRO A 75 -1.12 5.50 -11.93
CA PRO A 75 -1.64 4.50 -11.00
C PRO A 75 -2.33 5.12 -9.78
N ALA A 76 -1.85 6.27 -9.29
CA ALA A 76 -2.48 6.98 -8.18
C ALA A 76 -3.85 7.52 -8.59
N ARG A 77 -3.94 8.12 -9.78
CA ARG A 77 -5.21 8.64 -10.33
C ARG A 77 -6.21 7.53 -10.62
N HIS A 78 -5.78 6.43 -11.24
CA HIS A 78 -6.64 5.28 -11.54
C HIS A 78 -7.17 4.58 -10.29
N SER A 79 -6.45 4.67 -9.16
CA SER A 79 -6.89 4.08 -7.89
C SER A 79 -8.18 4.69 -7.36
N LEU A 80 -8.52 5.93 -7.73
CA LEU A 80 -9.75 6.61 -7.28
C LEU A 80 -11.05 5.91 -7.71
N ILE A 81 -10.98 5.04 -8.73
CA ILE A 81 -12.13 4.28 -9.22
C ILE A 81 -12.55 3.18 -8.22
N TYR A 82 -11.62 2.70 -7.39
CA TYR A 82 -11.88 1.59 -6.48
C TYR A 82 -12.36 2.07 -5.11
N ARG A 83 -13.34 1.35 -4.56
CA ARG A 83 -13.94 1.66 -3.25
C ARG A 83 -12.88 1.66 -2.14
N GLY A 84 -12.83 2.76 -1.40
CA GLY A 84 -12.06 2.87 -0.15
C GLY A 84 -10.57 3.12 -0.36
N LEU A 85 -10.09 3.19 -1.61
CA LEU A 85 -8.72 3.62 -1.91
C LEU A 85 -8.61 5.14 -1.77
N ILE A 86 -7.61 5.57 -1.01
CA ILE A 86 -7.17 6.96 -0.88
C ILE A 86 -5.74 6.99 -1.45
N PRO A 87 -5.52 7.47 -2.68
CA PRO A 87 -4.20 7.48 -3.26
C PRO A 87 -3.33 8.58 -2.66
N MET A 88 -2.04 8.27 -2.54
CA MET A 88 -0.96 9.16 -2.17
C MET A 88 0.22 8.88 -3.09
N LEU A 89 0.89 9.92 -3.55
CA LEU A 89 2.17 9.78 -4.23
C LEU A 89 3.28 9.86 -3.18
N ALA A 90 4.17 8.86 -3.14
CA ALA A 90 5.38 8.93 -2.34
C ALA A 90 6.45 9.77 -3.04
N GLU A 91 7.32 10.38 -2.26
CA GLU A 91 8.55 10.97 -2.78
C GLU A 91 9.38 9.86 -3.44
N GLY A 92 9.74 10.05 -4.71
CA GLY A 92 10.44 9.03 -5.48
C GLY A 92 11.84 8.79 -4.93
N SER A 93 12.15 7.53 -4.64
CA SER A 93 13.50 7.12 -4.24
C SER A 93 14.15 6.34 -5.39
N ALA A 94 15.37 6.72 -5.75
CA ALA A 94 16.21 5.97 -6.69
C ALA A 94 16.49 4.52 -6.21
N LYS A 95 16.28 4.25 -4.91
CA LYS A 95 16.50 2.96 -4.26
C LYS A 95 15.19 2.32 -3.79
N ALA A 96 14.19 2.24 -4.66
CA ALA A 96 12.86 1.68 -4.35
C ALA A 96 12.83 0.17 -3.98
N THR A 97 13.99 -0.49 -3.92
CA THR A 97 14.14 -1.92 -3.57
C THR A 97 14.80 -2.19 -2.21
N ASP A 98 15.37 -1.17 -1.55
CA ASP A 98 16.03 -1.35 -0.25
C ASP A 98 15.01 -1.36 0.89
N SER A 99 15.22 -2.23 1.89
CA SER A 99 14.34 -2.31 3.07
C SER A 99 14.23 -0.98 3.80
N GLU A 100 15.33 -0.25 3.92
CA GLU A 100 15.39 1.04 4.60
C GLU A 100 14.51 2.10 3.92
N SER A 101 14.50 2.14 2.58
CA SER A 101 13.66 3.10 1.85
C SER A 101 12.17 2.79 2.02
N THR A 102 11.79 1.51 2.10
CA THR A 102 10.39 1.15 2.32
C THR A 102 9.87 1.56 3.70
N GLU A 103 10.71 1.49 4.75
CA GLU A 103 10.31 1.92 6.09
C GLU A 103 10.10 3.43 6.17
N VAL A 104 11.00 4.21 5.57
CA VAL A 104 10.86 5.68 5.48
C VAL A 104 9.57 6.07 4.76
N ILE A 105 9.21 5.38 3.66
CA ILE A 105 7.97 5.66 2.94
C ILE A 105 6.74 5.29 3.79
N ILE A 106 6.79 4.19 4.54
CA ILE A 106 5.69 3.81 5.47
C ILE A 106 5.52 4.88 6.54
N GLU A 107 6.61 5.37 7.14
CA GLU A 107 6.55 6.44 8.15
C GLU A 107 5.99 7.75 7.58
N ALA A 108 6.43 8.15 6.37
CA ALA A 108 5.89 9.31 5.67
C ALA A 108 4.39 9.14 5.37
N ALA A 109 3.97 7.94 4.96
CA ALA A 109 2.57 7.62 4.70
C ALA A 109 1.72 7.69 5.97
N LEU A 110 2.23 7.16 7.10
CA LEU A 110 1.57 7.25 8.40
C LEU A 110 1.46 8.71 8.88
N LYS A 111 2.50 9.51 8.70
CA LYS A 111 2.49 10.94 9.05
C LYS A 111 1.45 11.71 8.23
N SER A 112 1.33 11.42 6.94
CA SER A 112 0.29 12.08 6.12
C SER A 112 -1.10 11.52 6.43
N ALA A 113 -1.22 10.25 6.82
CA ALA A 113 -2.48 9.68 7.29
C ALA A 113 -2.99 10.34 8.57
N THR A 114 -2.11 10.60 9.55
CA THR A 114 -2.46 11.32 10.78
C THR A 114 -2.83 12.78 10.49
N GLN A 115 -2.09 13.47 9.61
CA GLN A 115 -2.42 14.83 9.17
C GLN A 115 -3.79 14.91 8.49
N ARG A 116 -4.19 13.87 7.76
CA ARG A 116 -5.51 13.77 7.10
C ARG A 116 -6.62 13.27 8.03
N GLY A 117 -6.31 12.98 9.30
CA GLY A 117 -7.27 12.45 10.27
C GLY A 117 -7.75 11.02 9.99
N LEU A 118 -6.96 10.22 9.25
CA LEU A 118 -7.30 8.83 8.94
C LEU A 118 -6.97 7.85 10.08
N CYS A 119 -6.00 8.20 10.91
CA CYS A 119 -5.59 7.45 12.09
C CYS A 119 -5.06 8.40 13.17
N ASN A 120 -5.06 7.94 14.42
CA ASN A 120 -4.51 8.64 15.57
C ASN A 120 -3.26 7.92 16.08
N VAL A 121 -2.47 8.62 16.90
CA VAL A 121 -1.35 8.03 17.62
C VAL A 121 -1.86 6.89 18.52
N GLY A 122 -1.18 5.74 18.46
CA GLY A 122 -1.57 4.52 19.17
C GLY A 122 -2.47 3.57 18.37
N ASP A 123 -3.02 3.99 17.23
CA ASP A 123 -3.82 3.11 16.38
C ASP A 123 -2.97 2.04 15.68
N ALA A 124 -3.54 0.85 15.50
CA ALA A 124 -2.94 -0.21 14.70
C ALA A 124 -3.20 0.02 13.20
N VAL A 125 -2.20 -0.22 12.38
CA VAL A 125 -2.24 -0.09 10.91
C VAL A 125 -1.63 -1.34 10.29
N VAL A 126 -2.26 -1.85 9.24
CA VAL A 126 -1.70 -2.97 8.46
C VAL A 126 -1.02 -2.42 7.21
N ALA A 127 0.29 -2.59 7.11
CA ALA A 127 1.09 -2.21 5.96
C ALA A 127 1.34 -3.42 5.04
N LEU A 128 1.16 -3.20 3.75
CA LEU A 128 1.42 -4.13 2.66
C LEU A 128 2.52 -3.56 1.79
N HIS A 129 3.63 -4.27 1.68
CA HIS A 129 4.74 -3.84 0.84
C HIS A 129 5.58 -5.02 0.35
N ARG A 130 6.56 -4.73 -0.48
CA ARG A 130 7.53 -5.71 -0.97
C ARG A 130 8.88 -5.46 -0.33
N ILE A 131 9.60 -6.54 -0.05
CA ILE A 131 11.00 -6.52 0.38
C ILE A 131 11.75 -7.45 -0.58
N GLY A 132 12.57 -6.88 -1.47
CA GLY A 132 13.15 -7.61 -2.59
C GLY A 132 12.08 -8.35 -3.41
N ALA A 133 12.20 -9.67 -3.51
CA ALA A 133 11.23 -10.51 -4.22
C ALA A 133 9.98 -10.87 -3.41
N ALA A 134 10.02 -10.75 -2.07
CA ALA A 134 8.93 -11.16 -1.19
C ALA A 134 7.87 -10.07 -1.03
N SER A 135 6.62 -10.50 -0.78
CA SER A 135 5.52 -9.61 -0.39
C SER A 135 5.20 -9.85 1.08
N VAL A 136 5.08 -8.77 1.85
CA VAL A 136 5.02 -8.83 3.32
C VAL A 136 3.80 -8.06 3.83
N ILE A 137 3.19 -8.59 4.89
CA ILE A 137 2.17 -7.92 5.70
C ILE A 137 2.81 -7.57 7.04
N LYS A 138 2.86 -6.28 7.38
CA LYS A 138 3.42 -5.77 8.64
C LYS A 138 2.31 -5.09 9.43
N ILE A 139 2.21 -5.37 10.73
CA ILE A 139 1.34 -4.60 11.63
C ILE A 139 2.21 -3.52 12.27
N CYS A 140 1.83 -2.26 12.11
CA CYS A 140 2.51 -1.10 12.66
C CYS A 140 1.60 -0.38 13.65
N LEU A 141 2.19 0.22 14.68
CA LEU A 141 1.50 1.19 15.54
C LEU A 141 1.86 2.59 15.07
N VAL A 142 0.87 3.47 15.01
CA VAL A 142 1.12 4.91 14.76
C VAL A 142 1.81 5.49 15.98
N LYS A 143 2.98 6.09 15.78
CA LYS A 143 3.76 6.79 16.81
C LYS A 143 3.51 8.28 16.76
#